data_AF-A0AAD9NNB1-F1
#
_entry.id   AF-A0AAD9NNB1-F1
#
_cell.length_a   1.000
_cell.length_b   1.000
_cell.length_c   1.000
_cell.angle_alpha   90.00
_cell.angle_beta   90.00
_cell.angle_gamma   90.00
#
_symmetry.space_group_name_H-M   'P 1'
#
loop_
_entity.id
_entity.type
_entity.pdbx_description
1 polymer ?
#
loop_
_entity_poly.entity_id
_entity_poly.type
_entity_poly.pdbx_seq_one_letter_code
_entity_poly.pdbx_strand_id
1 'polypeptide(L)' 'METLINTFNTAVTNTASEILGKHRPVKKPWVTADLLDMWDKRRELKKKKKDEEGVRQYRAANQEIKKGMKKAKMN' A
#
# COMPACT_ATOMS: atom_id res chain seq x y z
N MET A 1 -22.94 -9.52 26.10
CA MET A 1 -23.51 -8.44 25.28
C MET A 1 -22.40 -7.66 24.57
N GLU A 2 -21.32 -7.30 25.26
CA GLU A 2 -20.10 -6.71 24.66
C GLU A 2 -19.51 -7.54 23.51
N THR A 3 -19.50 -8.87 23.63
CA THR A 3 -18.99 -9.76 22.59
C THR A 3 -19.74 -9.61 21.27
N LEU A 4 -21.08 -9.53 21.32
CA LEU A 4 -21.91 -9.39 20.12
C LEU A 4 -21.72 -8.03 19.45
N ILE A 5 -21.64 -6.95 20.24
CA ILE A 5 -21.40 -5.60 19.75
C ILE A 5 -20.02 -5.50 19.08
N ASN A 6 -19.00 -6.10 19.68
CA ASN A 6 -17.65 -6.12 19.12
C ASN A 6 -17.59 -6.93 17.82
N THR A 7 -18.24 -8.08 17.75
CA THR A 7 -18.33 -8.88 16.51
C THR A 7 -19.02 -8.10 15.40
N PHE A 8 -20.16 -7.47 15.69
CA PHE A 8 -20.89 -6.67 14.71
C PHE A 8 -20.06 -5.48 14.20
N ASN A 9 -19.46 -4.70 15.10
CA ASN A 9 -18.61 -3.56 14.72
C ASN A 9 -17.40 -4.00 13.90
N THR A 10 -16.81 -5.15 14.23
CA THR A 10 -15.68 -5.72 13.48
C THR A 10 -16.11 -6.13 12.07
N ALA A 11 -17.24 -6.83 11.94
CA ALA A 11 -17.79 -7.22 10.65
C ALA A 11 -18.09 -6.00 9.76
N VAL A 12 -18.79 -4.99 10.31
CA VAL A 12 -19.11 -3.75 9.59
C VAL A 12 -17.83 -3.01 9.17
N THR A 13 -16.85 -2.90 10.06
CA THR A 13 -15.59 -2.19 9.76
C THR A 13 -14.76 -2.92 8.72
N ASN A 14 -14.73 -4.26 8.76
CA ASN A 14 -14.03 -5.08 7.78
C ASN A 14 -14.67 -4.96 6.39
N THR A 15 -16.00 -5.09 6.31
CA THR A 15 -16.75 -4.92 5.05
C THR A 15 -16.60 -3.50 4.51
N ALA A 16 -16.68 -2.48 5.37
CA ALA A 16 -16.47 -1.09 4.96
C ALA A 16 -15.04 -0.87 4.43
N SER A 17 -14.03 -1.46 5.07
CA SER A 17 -12.63 -1.36 4.61
C SER A 17 -12.40 -2.10 3.29
N GLU A 18 -13.11 -3.20 3.06
CA GLU A 18 -13.05 -3.96 1.80
C GLU A 18 -13.65 -3.17 0.64
N ILE A 19 -14.84 -2.56 0.85
CA ILE A 19 -15.55 -1.78 -0.18
C ILE A 19 -14.86 -0.44 -0.45
N LEU A 20 -14.54 0.31 0.61
CA LEU A 20 -14.00 1.67 0.50
C LEU A 20 -12.48 1.66 0.27
N GLY A 21 -11.83 0.53 0.54
CA GLY A 21 -10.38 0.40 0.48
C GLY A 21 -9.66 1.26 1.53
N LYS A 22 -8.34 1.35 1.35
CA LYS A 22 -7.50 2.17 2.24
C LYS A 22 -7.69 3.64 1.88
N HIS A 23 -8.18 4.45 2.83
CA HIS A 23 -8.21 5.90 2.65
C HIS A 23 -6.78 6.45 2.51
N ARG A 24 -6.50 7.14 1.39
CA ARG A 24 -5.18 7.71 1.09
C ARG A 24 -5.34 9.15 0.59
N PRO A 25 -4.82 10.16 1.32
CA PRO A 25 -4.81 11.51 0.79
C PRO A 25 -3.78 11.62 -0.35
N VAL A 26 -4.27 11.92 -1.55
CA VAL A 26 -3.42 12.15 -2.73
C VAL A 26 -3.02 13.62 -2.76
N LYS A 27 -1.75 13.93 -2.43
CA LYS A 27 -1.24 15.32 -2.45
C LYS A 27 -0.85 15.82 -3.84
N LYS A 28 -0.65 14.92 -4.80
CA LYS A 28 -0.14 15.24 -6.15
C LYS A 28 -1.01 14.54 -7.20
N PRO A 29 -1.51 15.24 -8.24
CA PRO A 29 -2.43 14.65 -9.21
C PRO A 29 -1.90 13.41 -9.95
N TRP A 30 -0.59 13.35 -10.18
CA TRP A 30 0.07 12.22 -10.84
C TRP A 30 0.32 11.01 -9.92
N VAL A 31 -0.02 11.09 -8.64
CA VAL A 31 0.13 9.95 -7.71
C VAL A 31 -1.11 9.08 -7.80
N THR A 32 -0.98 7.95 -8.49
CA THR A 32 -2.06 6.96 -8.66
C THR A 32 -2.14 5.98 -7.49
N ALA A 33 -3.27 5.28 -7.38
CA ALA A 33 -3.46 4.19 -6.40
C ALA A 33 -2.37 3.12 -6.54
N ASP A 34 -2.03 2.72 -7.77
CA ASP A 34 -0.98 1.74 -8.05
C ASP A 34 0.38 2.15 -7.49
N LEU A 35 0.77 3.42 -7.65
CA LEU A 35 2.02 3.94 -7.10
C LEU A 35 2.03 3.89 -5.56
N LEU A 36 0.89 4.18 -4.95
CA LEU A 36 0.71 4.11 -3.50
C LEU A 36 0.81 2.67 -2.99
N ASP A 37 0.25 1.70 -3.72
CA ASP A 37 0.36 0.27 -3.40
C ASP A 37 1.80 -0.24 -3.58
N MET A 38 2.49 0.17 -4.63
CA MET A 38 3.92 -0.11 -4.80
C MET A 38 4.76 0.43 -3.64
N TRP A 39 4.46 1.64 -3.15
CA TRP A 39 5.15 2.19 -1.98
C TRP A 39 4.88 1.38 -0.70
N ASP A 40 3.67 0.87 -0.50
CA ASP A 40 3.36 0.00 0.64
C ASP A 40 4.11 -1.33 0.54
N LYS A 41 4.12 -1.98 -0.65
CA LYS A 41 4.95 -3.17 -0.90
C LYS A 41 6.42 -2.91 -0.58
N ARG A 42 6.96 -1.76 -1.01
CA ARG A 42 8.34 -1.36 -0.70
C ARG A 42 8.57 -1.17 0.81
N ARG A 43 7.61 -0.64 1.56
CA ARG A 43 7.72 -0.49 3.03
C ARG A 43 7.79 -1.84 3.72
N GLU A 44 6.99 -2.82 3.29
CA GLU A 44 7.05 -4.19 3.81
C GLU A 44 8.39 -4.86 3.48
N LEU A 45 8.88 -4.70 2.24
CA LEU A 45 10.20 -5.21 1.84
C LEU A 45 11.35 -4.55 2.62
N LYS A 46 11.21 -3.29 3.05
CA LYS A 46 12.21 -2.61 3.89
C LYS A 46 12.40 -3.31 5.24
N LYS A 47 11.37 -3.99 5.77
CA LYS A 47 11.50 -4.77 7.02
C LYS A 47 12.36 -6.02 6.82
N LYS A 48 12.38 -6.57 5.60
CA LYS A 48 13.12 -7.79 5.21
C LYS A 48 14.53 -7.52 4.68
N LYS A 49 15.04 -6.28 4.81
CA LYS A 49 16.35 -5.87 4.27
C LYS A 49 17.57 -6.50 4.96
N LYS A 50 17.35 -7.36 5.95
CA LYS A 50 18.41 -8.10 6.65
C LYS A 50 18.96 -9.23 5.77
N ASP A 51 18.15 -9.75 4.86
CA ASP A 51 18.51 -10.84 3.95
C ASP A 51 18.89 -10.30 2.56
N GLU A 52 19.84 -10.95 1.87
CA GLU A 52 20.25 -10.55 0.52
C GLU A 52 19.09 -10.56 -0.48
N GLU A 53 18.22 -11.55 -0.38
CA GLU A 53 17.02 -11.63 -1.21
C GLU A 53 16.06 -10.46 -0.94
N GLY A 54 15.89 -10.07 0.32
CA GLY A 54 15.10 -8.90 0.70
C GLY A 54 15.70 -7.60 0.16
N VAL A 55 17.03 -7.48 0.13
CA VAL A 55 17.73 -6.35 -0.51
C VAL A 55 17.45 -6.32 -2.01
N ARG A 56 17.52 -7.47 -2.70
CA ARG A 56 17.26 -7.60 -4.14
C ARG A 56 15.83 -7.18 -4.47
N GLN A 57 14.84 -7.73 -3.76
CA GLN A 57 13.43 -7.41 -3.93
C GLN A 57 13.14 -5.94 -3.65
N TYR A 58 13.74 -5.37 -2.60
CA TYR A 58 13.61 -3.94 -2.29
C TYR A 58 14.14 -3.07 -3.43
N ARG A 59 15.31 -3.40 -3.99
CA ARG A 59 15.91 -2.66 -5.11
C ARG A 59 15.02 -2.72 -6.35
N ALA A 60 14.51 -3.90 -6.70
CA ALA A 60 13.61 -4.10 -7.83
C ALA A 60 12.33 -3.26 -7.68
N ALA A 61 11.63 -3.39 -6.55
CA ALA A 61 10.42 -2.61 -6.28
C ALA A 61 10.68 -1.10 -6.33
N ASN A 62 11.82 -0.64 -5.80
CA ASN A 62 12.19 0.77 -5.85
C ASN A 62 12.50 1.28 -7.26
N GLN A 63 13.02 0.44 -8.16
CA GLN A 63 13.21 0.79 -9.57
C GLN A 63 11.88 0.90 -10.31
N GLU A 64 10.95 -0.03 -10.08
CA GLU A 64 9.60 0.01 -10.66
C GLU A 64 8.84 1.28 -10.25
N ILE A 65 8.90 1.64 -8.97
CA ILE A 65 8.34 2.90 -8.46
C ILE A 65 8.91 4.10 -9.22
N LYS A 66 10.23 4.17 -9.43
CA LYS A 66 10.85 5.29 -10.15
C LYS A 66 10.37 5.37 -11.60
N LYS A 67 10.25 4.23 -12.28
CA LYS A 67 9.70 4.15 -13.64
C LYS A 67 8.24 4.60 -13.68
N GLY A 68 7.41 4.10 -12.76
CA GLY A 68 6.01 4.47 -12.62
C GLY A 68 5.83 5.96 -12.35
N MET A 69 6.62 6.54 -11.44
CA MET A 69 6.60 7.98 -11.15
C MET A 69 6.99 8.81 -12.38
N LYS A 70 8.00 8.39 -13.15
CA LYS A 70 8.41 9.10 -14.36
C LYS A 70 7.29 9.10 -15.40
N LYS A 71 6.65 7.94 -15.62
CA LYS A 71 5.51 7.80 -16.53
C LYS A 71 4.32 8.64 -16.08
N ALA A 72 3.97 8.58 -14.80
CA ALA A 72 2.81 9.29 -14.26
C ALA A 72 2.98 10.82 -14.27
N LYS A 73 4.22 11.33 -14.23
CA LYS A 73 4.51 12.76 -14.37
C LYS A 73 4.57 13.25 -15.82
N MET A 74 4.68 12.34 -16.79
CA MET A 74 4.73 12.67 -18.22
C MET A 74 3.35 12.70 -18.86
N ASN A 75 2.37 12.03 -18.24
CA ASN A 75 0.94 12.22 -18.50
C ASN A 75 0.42 13.41 -17.69
#